data_AF-F3CEG9-F1
#
_entry.id   AF-F3CEG9-F1
#
_cell.length_a   1.000
_cell.length_b   1.000
_cell.length_c   1.000
_cell.angle_alpha   90.00
_cell.angle_beta   90.00
_cell.angle_gamma   90.00
#
_symmetry.space_group_name_H-M   'P 1'
#
loop_
_entity.id
_entity.type
_entity.pdbx_description
1 polymer ?
#
loop_
_entity_poly.entity_id
_entity_poly.type
_entity_poly.pdbx_seq_one_letter_code
_entity_poly.pdbx_strand_id
1 'polypeptide(L)'
;MWQLSPAWQRGPSRQVVLTPRGGGTGTNGQSLTDGVVVDLSRHMNNILEINVEERWVRVQTGVVKDQLNAALKPHGLFFAPELSTSNRATIGGMINTDASGQGSCTYGKTRDHVLELTTVLLGGSYVNSQAFSAEQLASEQARVDRAGDVYRCA
;
A
#
# COMPACT_ATOMS: atom_id res chain seq x y z
N MET A 1 24.81 26.60 36.17
CA MET A 1 24.56 25.22 36.62
C MET A 1 23.07 24.96 36.45
N TRP A 2 22.66 23.90 35.75
CA TRP A 2 21.25 23.62 35.44
C TRP A 2 20.85 22.26 35.99
N GLN A 3 19.65 22.19 36.57
CA GLN A 3 19.04 20.94 37.00
C GLN A 3 18.30 20.32 35.80
N LEU A 4 18.71 19.11 35.41
CA LEU A 4 18.04 18.36 34.35
C LEU A 4 16.89 17.54 34.95
N SER A 5 15.73 17.57 34.29
CA SER A 5 14.62 16.67 34.60
C SER A 5 14.83 15.30 33.93
N PRO A 6 14.29 14.20 34.50
CA PRO A 6 14.30 12.91 33.83
C PRO A 6 13.68 13.02 32.43
N ALA A 7 14.27 12.31 31.46
CA ALA A 7 13.61 12.10 30.18
C ALA A 7 12.23 11.49 30.46
N TRP A 8 11.18 12.04 29.83
CA TRP A 8 9.80 11.58 29.92
C TRP A 8 9.72 10.05 29.97
N GLN A 9 9.34 9.49 31.12
CA GLN A 9 8.97 8.08 31.20
C GLN A 9 7.67 7.93 30.41
N ARG A 10 7.72 7.28 29.24
CA ARG A 10 6.50 6.96 28.48
C ARG A 10 5.61 6.12 29.38
N GLY A 11 4.46 6.66 29.75
CA GLY A 11 3.40 5.88 30.38
C GLY A 11 2.99 4.70 29.48
N PRO A 12 2.23 3.73 30.02
CA PRO A 12 1.80 2.56 29.25
C PRO A 12 1.07 3.01 27.97
N SER A 13 1.47 2.44 26.83
CA SER A 13 0.84 2.72 25.55
C SER A 13 -0.62 2.27 25.58
N ARG A 14 -1.55 3.21 25.38
CA ARG A 14 -2.97 2.89 25.19
C ARG A 14 -3.11 2.02 23.95
N GLN A 15 -3.94 0.98 24.01
CA GLN A 15 -4.33 0.24 22.80
C GLN A 15 -5.15 1.16 21.89
N VAL A 16 -4.63 1.40 20.69
CA VAL A 16 -5.28 2.20 19.65
C VAL A 16 -5.50 1.32 18.44
N VAL A 17 -6.75 1.22 17.98
CA VAL A 17 -7.08 0.58 16.71
C VAL A 17 -6.80 1.60 15.60
N LEU A 18 -5.95 1.22 14.66
CA LEU A 18 -5.61 2.02 13.48
C LEU A 18 -6.22 1.36 12.25
N THR A 19 -6.85 2.16 11.40
CA THR A 19 -7.38 1.68 10.11
C THR A 19 -6.85 2.58 8.98
N PRO A 20 -6.00 2.05 8.09
CA PRO A 20 -5.58 2.79 6.90
C PRO A 20 -6.78 2.99 5.98
N ARG A 21 -6.92 4.19 5.41
CA ARG A 21 -8.01 4.53 4.49
C ARG A 21 -7.50 5.33 3.31
N GLY A 22 -7.84 4.85 2.11
CA GLY A 22 -7.73 5.61 0.87
C GLY A 22 -9.03 6.32 0.54
N GLY A 23 -9.56 6.11 -0.67
CA GLY A 23 -10.81 6.74 -1.13
C GLY A 23 -12.09 6.31 -0.41
N GLY A 24 -12.06 5.23 0.40
CA GLY A 24 -13.23 4.74 1.13
C GLY A 24 -14.37 4.24 0.23
N THR A 25 -14.05 3.73 -0.96
CA THR A 25 -15.04 3.31 -1.97
C THR A 25 -15.40 1.82 -1.91
N GLY A 26 -14.75 1.04 -1.02
CA GLY A 26 -15.03 -0.38 -0.84
C GLY A 26 -16.45 -0.63 -0.30
N THR A 27 -17.17 -1.58 -0.90
CA THR A 27 -18.58 -1.87 -0.60
C THR A 27 -18.78 -2.87 0.53
N ASN A 28 -17.71 -3.52 0.99
CA ASN A 28 -17.76 -4.61 1.96
C ASN A 28 -17.49 -4.15 3.40
N GLY A 29 -17.68 -2.86 3.70
CA GLY A 29 -17.44 -2.29 5.02
C GLY A 29 -15.97 -2.11 5.43
N GLN A 30 -15.01 -2.43 4.54
CA GLN A 30 -13.55 -2.40 4.82
C GLN A 30 -13.02 -1.02 5.25
N SER A 31 -13.74 0.05 4.89
CA SER A 31 -13.37 1.44 5.23
C SER A 31 -14.07 2.00 6.47
N LEU A 32 -14.95 1.20 7.11
CA LEU A 32 -15.65 1.55 8.34
C LEU A 32 -14.81 1.14 9.55
N THR A 33 -14.73 2.01 10.55
CA THR A 33 -13.99 1.77 11.79
C THR A 33 -14.48 2.70 12.89
N ASP A 34 -14.47 2.22 14.14
CA ASP A 34 -14.63 3.03 15.36
C ASP A 34 -13.26 3.50 15.91
N GLY A 35 -12.16 3.11 15.24
CA GLY A 35 -10.79 3.46 15.58
C GLY A 35 -10.31 4.74 14.92
N VAL A 36 -8.99 4.97 15.01
CA VAL A 36 -8.34 6.10 14.35
C VAL A 36 -8.09 5.76 12.89
N VAL A 37 -8.58 6.62 12.01
CA VAL A 37 -8.32 6.53 10.57
C VAL A 37 -6.96 7.14 10.24
N VAL A 38 -6.13 6.36 9.54
CA VAL A 38 -4.91 6.86 8.90
C VAL A 38 -5.23 7.15 7.44
N ASP A 39 -5.48 8.41 7.12
CA ASP A 39 -5.81 8.86 5.76
C ASP A 39 -4.56 8.91 4.88
N LEU A 40 -4.49 7.99 3.92
CA LEU A 40 -3.38 7.88 2.96
C LEU A 40 -3.59 8.81 1.75
N SER A 41 -4.83 9.21 1.47
CA SER A 41 -5.18 9.96 0.26
C SER A 41 -4.68 11.41 0.25
N ARG A 42 -4.47 12.00 1.44
CA ARG A 42 -4.09 13.41 1.58
C ARG A 42 -2.60 13.69 1.39
N HIS A 43 -1.73 12.80 1.91
CA HIS A 43 -0.29 13.05 2.01
C HIS A 43 0.58 11.96 1.37
N MET A 44 -0.01 10.84 0.96
CA MET A 44 0.68 9.76 0.24
C MET A 44 0.13 9.61 -1.18
N ASN A 45 -0.01 10.72 -1.92
CA ASN A 45 -0.68 10.79 -3.22
C ASN A 45 0.24 11.24 -4.38
N ASN A 46 1.55 11.01 -4.24
CA ASN A 46 2.52 11.33 -5.28
C ASN A 46 2.79 10.14 -6.21
N ILE A 47 2.93 10.43 -7.49
CA ILE A 47 3.58 9.55 -8.47
C ILE A 47 5.08 9.84 -8.35
N LEU A 48 5.85 8.83 -7.96
CA LEU A 48 7.26 8.98 -7.63
C LEU A 48 8.14 8.85 -8.86
N GLU A 49 7.78 7.95 -9.78
CA GLU A 49 8.58 7.64 -10.96
C GLU A 49 7.74 6.94 -12.02
N ILE A 50 7.93 7.30 -13.29
CA ILE A 50 7.34 6.63 -14.45
C ILE A 50 8.49 6.17 -15.34
N ASN A 51 8.66 4.87 -15.49
CA ASN A 51 9.60 4.29 -16.45
C ASN A 51 8.83 3.83 -17.69
N VAL A 52 8.92 4.62 -18.76
CA VAL A 52 8.19 4.34 -20.02
C VAL A 52 8.82 3.19 -20.79
N GLU A 53 10.15 3.06 -20.76
CA GLU A 53 10.90 2.03 -21.49
C GLU A 53 10.58 0.64 -20.95
N GLU A 54 10.65 0.49 -19.63
CA GLU A 54 10.37 -0.77 -18.94
C GLU A 54 8.88 -0.96 -18.58
N ARG A 55 8.06 0.08 -18.79
CA ARG A 55 6.60 0.08 -18.59
C ARG A 55 6.17 -0.22 -17.14
N TRP A 56 6.80 0.45 -16.19
CA TRP A 56 6.36 0.41 -14.79
C TRP A 56 6.24 1.83 -14.21
N VAL A 57 5.46 1.93 -13.13
CA VAL A 57 5.25 3.17 -12.40
C VAL A 57 5.36 2.92 -10.90
N ARG A 58 6.05 3.80 -10.19
CA ARG A 58 6.17 3.77 -8.74
C ARG A 58 5.34 4.91 -8.16
N VAL A 59 4.40 4.56 -7.29
CA VAL A 59 3.41 5.49 -6.74
C VAL A 59 3.26 5.30 -5.25
N GLN A 60 2.82 6.34 -4.56
CA GLN A 60 2.32 6.22 -3.20
C GLN A 60 0.87 5.70 -3.19
N THR A 61 0.48 5.05 -2.09
CA THR A 61 -0.78 4.29 -1.96
C THR A 61 -2.06 5.15 -2.05
N GLY A 62 -1.96 6.44 -1.81
CA GLY A 62 -3.04 7.41 -1.88
C GLY A 62 -3.29 7.99 -3.28
N VAL A 63 -2.47 7.66 -4.30
CA VAL A 63 -2.72 8.09 -5.68
C VAL A 63 -4.06 7.54 -6.15
N VAL A 64 -4.90 8.40 -6.73
CA VAL A 64 -6.20 8.01 -7.31
C VAL A 64 -5.98 7.39 -8.69
N LYS A 65 -6.76 6.36 -9.05
CA LYS A 65 -6.64 5.68 -10.35
C LYS A 65 -6.69 6.65 -11.53
N ASP A 66 -7.66 7.55 -11.57
CA ASP A 66 -7.79 8.49 -12.69
C ASP A 66 -6.63 9.51 -12.75
N GLN A 67 -6.07 9.89 -11.59
CA GLN A 67 -4.84 10.71 -11.53
C GLN A 67 -3.65 9.95 -12.13
N LEU A 68 -3.51 8.66 -11.80
CA LEU A 68 -2.46 7.81 -12.38
C LEU A 68 -2.61 7.70 -13.90
N ASN A 69 -3.82 7.38 -14.38
CA ASN A 69 -4.05 7.25 -15.82
C ASN A 69 -3.92 8.57 -16.58
N ALA A 70 -4.27 9.70 -15.97
CA ALA A 70 -4.01 11.02 -16.55
C ALA A 70 -2.50 11.28 -16.72
N ALA A 71 -1.67 10.87 -15.76
CA ALA A 71 -0.21 11.01 -15.84
C ALA A 71 0.44 10.05 -16.84
N LEU A 72 -0.12 8.84 -17.02
CA LEU A 72 0.40 7.85 -17.97
C LEU A 72 -0.03 8.12 -19.42
N LYS A 73 -1.17 8.80 -19.63
CA LYS A 73 -1.75 9.06 -20.95
C LYS A 73 -0.80 9.72 -21.96
N PRO A 74 0.01 10.74 -21.62
CA PRO A 74 0.96 11.34 -22.56
C PRO A 74 2.01 10.36 -23.09
N HIS A 75 2.25 9.26 -22.39
CA HIS A 75 3.20 8.21 -22.77
C HIS A 75 2.54 7.05 -23.54
N GLY A 76 1.22 7.13 -23.81
CA GLY A 76 0.48 6.03 -24.44
C GLY A 76 0.30 4.81 -23.53
N LEU A 77 0.48 4.98 -22.21
CA LEU A 77 0.35 3.93 -21.20
C LEU A 77 -0.90 4.16 -20.34
N PHE A 78 -1.37 3.10 -19.69
CA PHE A 78 -2.44 3.16 -18.69
C PHE A 78 -2.33 2.00 -17.69
N PHE A 79 -2.82 2.22 -16.47
CA PHE A 79 -3.07 1.19 -15.48
C PHE A 79 -4.45 0.58 -15.73
N ALA A 80 -4.47 -0.72 -15.99
CA ALA A 80 -5.59 -1.40 -16.64
C ALA A 80 -6.83 -1.70 -15.77
N PRO A 81 -6.72 -2.03 -14.47
CA PRO A 81 -7.90 -2.41 -13.69
C PRO A 81 -8.95 -1.29 -13.64
N GLU A 82 -10.13 -1.53 -14.21
CA GLU A 82 -11.19 -0.53 -14.39
C GLU A 82 -12.28 -0.63 -13.32
N LEU A 83 -12.70 0.50 -12.75
CA LEU A 83 -13.61 0.57 -11.60
C LEU A 83 -14.66 1.65 -11.81
N SER A 84 -15.90 1.42 -11.37
CA SER A 84 -16.94 2.47 -11.37
C SER A 84 -16.65 3.67 -10.45
N THR A 85 -15.68 3.54 -9.54
CA THR A 85 -15.27 4.57 -8.58
C THR A 85 -13.86 5.11 -8.85
N SER A 86 -13.37 4.99 -10.08
CA SER A 86 -12.00 5.33 -10.50
C SER A 86 -11.52 6.73 -10.11
N ASN A 87 -12.44 7.69 -10.00
CA ASN A 87 -12.16 9.07 -9.62
C ASN A 87 -11.89 9.29 -8.12
N ARG A 88 -12.03 8.24 -7.30
CA ARG A 88 -11.80 8.27 -5.84
C ARG A 88 -11.01 7.07 -5.35
N ALA A 89 -11.12 5.92 -6.00
CA ALA A 89 -10.38 4.72 -5.63
C ALA A 89 -8.88 4.97 -5.72
N THR A 90 -8.17 4.71 -4.61
CA THR A 90 -6.71 4.87 -4.54
C THR A 90 -6.01 3.55 -4.82
N ILE A 91 -4.78 3.60 -5.32
CA ILE A 91 -3.97 2.42 -5.65
C ILE A 91 -3.83 1.47 -4.46
N GLY A 92 -3.57 2.00 -3.26
CA GLY A 92 -3.50 1.18 -2.03
C GLY A 92 -4.82 0.51 -1.67
N GLY A 93 -5.95 1.18 -1.91
CA GLY A 93 -7.27 0.57 -1.75
C GLY A 93 -7.51 -0.55 -2.75
N MET A 94 -7.13 -0.35 -4.01
CA MET A 94 -7.23 -1.37 -5.06
C MET A 94 -6.40 -2.62 -4.72
N ILE A 95 -5.18 -2.43 -4.22
CA ILE A 95 -4.31 -3.53 -3.78
C ILE A 95 -4.94 -4.27 -2.60
N ASN A 96 -5.43 -3.54 -1.59
CA ASN A 96 -6.05 -4.13 -0.40
C ASN A 96 -7.24 -5.04 -0.73
N THR A 97 -8.02 -4.69 -1.76
CA THR A 97 -9.22 -5.44 -2.14
C THR A 97 -9.02 -6.39 -3.31
N ASP A 98 -7.79 -6.52 -3.84
CA ASP A 98 -7.49 -7.16 -5.13
C ASP A 98 -8.50 -6.74 -6.21
N ALA A 99 -8.62 -5.43 -6.40
CA ALA A 99 -9.69 -4.85 -7.20
C ALA A 99 -9.65 -5.39 -8.63
N SER A 100 -10.85 -5.64 -9.15
CA SER A 100 -11.09 -6.12 -10.51
C SER A 100 -12.30 -5.40 -11.08
N GLY A 101 -12.49 -5.50 -12.39
CA GLY A 101 -13.64 -4.91 -13.06
C GLY A 101 -13.57 -5.14 -14.56
N GLN A 102 -14.16 -4.22 -15.34
CA GLN A 102 -14.23 -4.38 -16.78
C GLN A 102 -12.82 -4.50 -17.38
N GLY A 103 -12.65 -5.44 -18.30
CA GLY A 103 -11.34 -5.73 -18.91
C GLY A 103 -10.43 -6.65 -18.11
N SER A 104 -10.79 -7.09 -16.89
CA SER A 104 -9.91 -7.97 -16.10
C SER A 104 -9.66 -9.34 -16.74
N CYS A 105 -10.58 -9.83 -17.58
CA CYS A 105 -10.35 -11.04 -18.37
C CYS A 105 -9.26 -10.86 -19.44
N THR A 106 -8.99 -9.63 -19.87
CA THR A 106 -8.01 -9.30 -20.90
C THR A 106 -6.69 -8.83 -20.28
N TYR A 107 -6.76 -8.02 -19.22
CA TYR A 107 -5.59 -7.34 -18.66
C TYR A 107 -5.18 -7.81 -17.27
N GLY A 108 -6.00 -8.61 -16.59
CA GLY A 108 -5.76 -9.05 -15.20
C GLY A 108 -6.46 -8.19 -14.15
N LYS A 109 -6.27 -8.57 -12.88
CA LYS A 109 -6.72 -7.86 -11.69
C LYS A 109 -5.58 -7.05 -11.10
N THR A 110 -5.86 -6.26 -10.06
CA THR A 110 -4.85 -5.40 -9.43
C THR A 110 -3.58 -6.16 -9.05
N ARG A 111 -3.67 -7.35 -8.44
CA ARG A 111 -2.49 -8.15 -8.07
C ARG A 111 -1.59 -8.51 -9.25
N ASP A 112 -2.14 -8.68 -10.45
CA ASP A 112 -1.39 -9.07 -11.64
C ASP A 112 -0.52 -7.91 -12.18
N HIS A 113 -0.71 -6.69 -11.65
CA HIS A 113 0.05 -5.49 -12.00
C HIS A 113 0.98 -5.00 -10.88
N VAL A 114 1.05 -5.70 -9.74
CA VAL A 114 1.92 -5.32 -8.61
C VAL A 114 3.27 -6.00 -8.76
N LEU A 115 4.33 -5.21 -8.94
CA LEU A 115 5.71 -5.71 -9.00
C LEU A 115 6.37 -5.74 -7.61
N GLU A 116 6.17 -4.68 -6.83
CA GLU A 116 6.75 -4.50 -5.50
C GLU A 116 5.80 -3.72 -4.58
N LEU A 117 5.83 -4.01 -3.27
CA LEU A 117 5.16 -3.22 -2.23
C LEU A 117 6.07 -2.99 -1.03
N THR A 118 6.16 -1.73 -0.57
CA THR A 118 6.64 -1.40 0.77
C THR A 118 5.47 -1.36 1.74
N THR A 119 5.46 -2.26 2.72
CA THR A 119 4.38 -2.39 3.71
C THR A 119 4.91 -2.12 5.10
N VAL A 120 4.28 -1.19 5.83
CA VAL A 120 4.56 -0.95 7.25
C VAL A 120 3.76 -1.94 8.09
N LEU A 121 4.47 -2.68 8.94
CA LEU A 121 3.90 -3.66 9.86
C LEU A 121 3.56 -3.02 11.21
N LEU A 122 2.73 -3.70 11.99
CA LEU A 122 2.52 -3.34 13.40
C LEU A 122 3.86 -3.35 14.13
N GLY A 123 4.15 -2.28 14.87
CA GLY A 123 5.45 -2.04 15.49
C GLY A 123 6.37 -1.10 14.69
N GLY A 124 5.98 -0.72 13.47
CA GLY A 124 6.66 0.31 12.68
C GLY A 124 7.83 -0.19 11.83
N SER A 125 8.17 -1.49 11.90
CA SER A 125 9.02 -2.12 10.90
C SER A 125 8.32 -2.16 9.55
N TYR A 126 9.06 -2.38 8.48
CA TYR A 126 8.50 -2.51 7.13
C TYR A 126 9.09 -3.71 6.39
N VAL A 127 8.34 -4.18 5.40
CA VAL A 127 8.76 -5.21 4.43
C VAL A 127 8.68 -4.64 3.03
N ASN A 128 9.68 -4.96 2.21
CA ASN A 128 9.61 -4.78 0.77
C ASN A 128 9.34 -6.16 0.17
N SER A 129 8.12 -6.35 -0.35
CA SER A 129 7.69 -7.61 -0.94
C SER A 129 7.67 -7.51 -2.44
N GLN A 130 8.19 -8.54 -3.10
CA GLN A 130 8.21 -8.73 -4.55
C GLN A 130 8.12 -10.24 -4.82
N ALA A 131 8.14 -10.63 -6.10
CA ALA A 131 8.32 -12.04 -6.45
C ALA A 131 9.72 -12.52 -6.00
N PHE A 132 9.77 -13.59 -5.20
CA PHE A 132 11.00 -14.18 -4.69
C PHE A 132 11.32 -15.53 -5.34
N SER A 133 12.61 -15.81 -5.52
CA SER A 133 13.09 -17.19 -5.70
C SER A 133 12.92 -17.99 -4.41
N ALA A 134 13.01 -19.32 -4.49
CA ALA A 134 12.92 -20.18 -3.31
C ALA A 134 14.01 -19.84 -2.27
N GLU A 135 15.22 -19.51 -2.72
CA GLU A 135 16.36 -19.14 -1.88
C GLU A 135 16.13 -17.78 -1.21
N GLN A 136 15.61 -16.80 -1.95
CA GLN A 136 15.26 -15.48 -1.42
C GLN A 136 14.16 -15.60 -0.37
N LEU A 137 13.11 -16.38 -0.65
CA LEU A 137 12.03 -16.63 0.30
C LEU A 137 12.55 -17.33 1.57
N ALA A 138 13.40 -18.34 1.44
CA ALA A 138 14.01 -19.00 2.58
C ALA A 138 14.84 -18.03 3.44
N SER A 139 15.56 -17.10 2.82
CA SER A 139 16.29 -16.04 3.53
C SER A 139 15.35 -15.12 4.30
N GLU A 140 14.25 -14.68 3.69
CA GLU A 140 13.25 -13.84 4.37
C GLU A 140 12.55 -14.59 5.51
N GLN A 141 12.24 -15.88 5.32
CA GLN A 141 11.64 -16.74 6.34
C GLN A 141 12.57 -17.04 7.52
N ALA A 142 13.90 -16.95 7.33
CA ALA A 142 14.89 -17.16 8.39
C ALA A 142 15.00 -15.96 9.36
N ARG A 143 14.40 -14.81 9.04
CA ARG A 143 14.46 -13.62 9.89
C ARG A 143 13.75 -13.83 11.23
N VAL A 144 14.36 -13.32 12.30
CA VAL A 144 13.84 -13.44 13.68
C VAL A 144 13.04 -12.19 14.10
N ASP A 145 12.45 -11.50 13.13
CA ASP A 145 11.67 -10.29 13.33
C ASP A 145 10.26 -10.42 12.73
N ARG A 146 9.47 -9.34 12.85
CA ARG A 146 8.10 -9.31 12.37
C ARG A 146 7.98 -9.50 10.85
N ALA A 147 9.01 -9.13 10.10
CA ALA A 147 9.07 -9.38 8.66
C ALA A 147 9.18 -10.89 8.37
N GLY A 148 10.03 -11.60 9.10
CA GLY A 148 10.11 -13.06 9.00
C GLY A 148 8.80 -13.77 9.34
N ASP A 149 8.04 -13.27 10.33
CA ASP A 149 6.71 -13.82 10.65
C ASP A 149 5.77 -13.75 9.45
N VAL A 150 5.75 -12.62 8.72
CA VAL A 150 4.87 -12.43 7.56
C VAL A 150 5.13 -13.49 6.50
N TYR A 151 6.41 -13.75 6.17
CA TYR A 151 6.78 -14.70 5.13
C TYR A 151 6.66 -16.17 5.55
N ARG A 152 6.55 -16.48 6.84
CA ARG A 152 6.26 -17.84 7.34
C ARG A 152 4.76 -18.16 7.34
N CYS A 153 3.90 -17.14 7.35
CA CYS A 153 2.45 -17.30 7.27
C CYS A 153 1.91 -17.34 5.82
N ALA A 154 2.76 -17.01 4.85
CA ALA A 154 2.43 -16.99 3.42
C ALA A 154 2.42 -18.40 2.81
#